data_AF-A0A3D4HT41-F1
#
_entry.id   AF-A0A3D4HT41-F1
#
_cell.length_a   1.000
_cell.length_b   1.000
_cell.length_c   1.000
_cell.angle_alpha   90.00
_cell.angle_beta   90.00
_cell.angle_gamma   90.00
#
_symmetry.space_group_name_H-M   'P 1'
#
loop_
_entity.id
_entity.type
_entity.pdbx_description
1 polymer ?
#
loop_
_entity_poly.entity_id
_entity_poly.type
_entity_poly.pdbx_seq_one_letter_code
_entity_poly.pdbx_strand_id
1 'polypeptide(L)'
;MAKAHVNPTRMELTRLKKKLATATRGHKLLKDKRDELMRQFLDLVRENKALREKVEKAIEDANKNFVLARSTMPDEVIDVALMAPRQEVYLETHEKNVMSVEIPEFEYRTKTPDEN
;
A
#
# COMPACT_ATOMS: atom_id res chain seq x y z
N MET A 1 -16.08 31.48 16.73
CA MET A 1 -14.68 31.56 16.27
C MET A 1 -13.87 32.29 17.34
N ALA A 2 -12.88 31.62 17.93
CA ALA A 2 -12.07 32.19 18.99
C ALA A 2 -11.26 33.37 18.45
N LYS A 3 -11.57 34.59 18.90
CA LYS A 3 -10.68 35.74 18.73
C LYS A 3 -9.39 35.40 19.48
N ALA A 4 -8.30 35.17 18.74
CA ALA A 4 -6.99 35.04 19.35
C ALA A 4 -6.74 36.29 20.21
N HIS A 5 -6.34 36.10 21.47
CA HIS A 5 -6.02 37.20 22.37
C HIS A 5 -4.66 37.77 21.95
N VAL A 6 -4.68 38.76 21.07
CA VAL A 6 -3.48 39.44 20.56
C VAL A 6 -3.49 40.90 20.98
N ASN A 7 -2.32 41.40 21.36
CA ASN A 7 -2.16 42.80 21.71
C ASN A 7 -2.46 43.69 20.49
N PRO A 8 -3.26 44.76 20.63
CA PRO A 8 -3.70 45.59 19.51
C PRO A 8 -2.58 46.56 19.07
N THR A 9 -1.46 46.00 18.60
CA THR A 9 -0.32 46.76 18.07
C THR A 9 -0.26 46.64 16.55
N ARG A 10 0.24 47.70 15.88
CA ARG A 10 0.42 47.71 14.42
C ARG A 10 1.31 46.58 13.92
N MET A 11 2.30 46.19 14.74
CA MET A 11 3.25 45.12 14.45
C MET A 11 2.58 43.73 14.48
N GLU A 12 1.68 43.47 15.44
CA GLU A 12 0.91 42.24 15.47
C GLU A 12 -0.08 42.16 14.28
N LEU A 13 -0.70 43.28 13.90
CA LEU A 13 -1.58 43.32 12.73
C LEU A 13 -0.84 42.95 11.43
N THR A 14 0.37 43.48 11.20
CA THR A 14 1.15 43.13 10.00
C THR A 14 1.63 41.68 10.02
N ARG A 15 2.01 41.15 11.20
CA ARG A 15 2.36 39.74 11.39
C ARG A 15 1.19 38.82 11.06
N LEU A 16 0.00 39.12 11.58
CA LEU A 16 -1.22 38.34 11.34
C LEU A 16 -1.64 38.39 9.87
N LYS A 17 -1.54 39.54 9.20
CA LYS A 17 -1.80 39.65 7.75
C LYS A 17 -0.86 38.78 6.92
N LYS A 18 0.45 38.76 7.26
CA LYS A 18 1.42 37.86 6.61
C LYS A 18 1.09 36.39 6.89
N LYS A 19 0.77 36.03 8.14
CA LYS A 19 0.38 34.66 8.52
C LYS A 19 -0.87 34.20 7.78
N LEU A 20 -1.88 35.08 7.64
CA LEU A 20 -3.10 34.80 6.90
C LEU A 20 -2.78 34.54 5.42
N ALA A 21 -1.95 35.37 4.78
CA ALA A 21 -1.54 35.16 3.39
C ALA A 21 -0.77 33.84 3.18
N THR A 22 0.11 33.46 4.12
CA THR A 22 0.80 32.17 4.05
C THR A 22 -0.14 31.00 4.29
N ALA A 23 -1.06 31.12 5.26
CA ALA A 23 -2.02 30.07 5.58
C ALA A 23 -3.01 29.81 4.44
N THR A 24 -3.49 30.85 3.76
CA THR A 24 -4.39 30.68 2.60
C THR A 24 -3.69 29.99 1.43
N ARG A 25 -2.43 30.34 1.15
CA ARG A 25 -1.62 29.66 0.14
C ARG A 25 -1.33 28.21 0.53
N GLY A 26 -0.91 27.98 1.77
CA GLY A 26 -0.64 26.63 2.29
C GLY A 26 -1.86 25.72 2.24
N HIS A 27 -3.04 26.24 2.58
CA HIS A 27 -4.29 25.48 2.46
C HIS A 27 -4.58 25.07 1.01
N LYS A 28 -4.38 25.99 0.05
CA LYS A 28 -4.56 25.67 -1.37
C LYS A 28 -3.59 24.57 -1.82
N LEU A 29 -2.30 24.70 -1.49
CA LEU A 29 -1.29 23.70 -1.86
C LEU A 29 -1.58 22.32 -1.26
N LEU A 30 -2.02 22.26 -0.01
CA LEU A 30 -2.39 21.00 0.63
C LEU A 30 -3.64 20.39 0.02
N LYS A 31 -4.61 21.23 -0.39
CA LYS A 31 -5.80 20.76 -1.10
C LYS A 31 -5.43 20.15 -2.45
N ASP A 32 -4.62 20.85 -3.24
CA ASP A 32 -4.16 20.36 -4.56
C ASP A 32 -3.38 19.04 -4.41
N LYS A 33 -2.49 18.95 -3.41
CA LYS A 33 -1.76 17.71 -3.07
C LYS A 33 -2.70 16.55 -2.71
N ARG A 34 -3.71 16.82 -1.88
CA ARG A 34 -4.68 15.82 -1.46
C ARG A 34 -5.51 15.32 -2.63
N ASP A 35 -5.97 16.23 -3.49
CA ASP A 35 -6.86 15.87 -4.60
C ASP A 35 -6.12 14.98 -5.63
N GLU A 36 -4.83 15.22 -5.86
CA GLU A 36 -3.98 14.36 -6.69
C GLU A 36 -3.68 13.00 -6.04
N LEU A 37 -3.36 12.97 -4.74
CA LEU A 37 -3.18 11.72 -3.99
C LEU A 37 -4.44 10.86 -4.01
N MET A 38 -5.62 11.49 -3.87
CA MET A 38 -6.91 10.79 -3.95
C MET A 38 -7.15 10.18 -5.33
N ARG A 39 -6.74 10.86 -6.41
CA ARG A 39 -6.86 10.30 -7.76
C ARG A 39 -6.03 9.02 -7.89
N GLN A 40 -4.75 9.09 -7.55
CA GLN A 40 -3.84 7.94 -7.62
C GLN A 40 -4.30 6.79 -6.71
N PHE A 41 -4.79 7.11 -5.51
CA PHE A 41 -5.34 6.11 -4.60
C PHE A 41 -6.55 5.38 -5.18
N LEU A 42 -7.49 6.10 -5.80
CA LEU A 42 -8.67 5.47 -6.41
C LEU A 42 -8.31 4.58 -7.61
N ASP A 43 -7.29 4.95 -8.38
CA ASP A 43 -6.78 4.11 -9.47
C ASP A 43 -6.18 2.81 -8.92
N LEU A 44 -5.35 2.90 -7.87
CA LEU A 44 -4.78 1.73 -7.18
C LEU A 44 -5.85 0.83 -6.55
N VAL A 45 -6.93 1.39 -5.98
CA VAL A 45 -8.03 0.59 -5.41
C VAL A 45 -8.73 -0.24 -6.49
N ARG A 46 -8.91 0.31 -7.69
CA ARG A 46 -9.51 -0.42 -8.82
C ARG A 46 -8.61 -1.56 -9.29
N GLU A 47 -7.31 -1.28 -9.43
CA GLU A 47 -6.32 -2.30 -9.79
C GLU A 47 -6.25 -3.41 -8.74
N ASN A 48 -6.20 -3.04 -7.45
CA ASN A 48 -6.17 -4.00 -6.35
C ASN A 48 -7.40 -4.90 -6.36
N LYS A 49 -8.60 -4.34 -6.57
CA LYS A 49 -9.83 -5.14 -6.68
C LYS A 49 -9.75 -6.14 -7.83
N ALA A 50 -9.33 -5.71 -9.01
CA ALA A 50 -9.21 -6.58 -10.18
C ALA A 50 -8.17 -7.69 -9.98
N LEU A 51 -7.02 -7.38 -9.36
CA LEU A 51 -6.00 -8.38 -9.02
C LEU A 51 -6.50 -9.35 -7.96
N ARG A 52 -7.20 -8.85 -6.94
CA ARG A 52 -7.75 -9.68 -5.87
C ARG A 52 -8.76 -10.70 -6.39
N GLU A 53 -9.69 -10.29 -7.25
CA GLU A 53 -10.65 -11.21 -7.87
C GLU A 53 -9.96 -12.30 -8.72
N LYS A 54 -8.83 -11.99 -9.37
CA LYS A 54 -8.04 -12.99 -10.11
C LYS A 54 -7.33 -13.97 -9.17
N VAL A 55 -6.68 -13.46 -8.12
CA VAL A 55 -5.94 -14.27 -7.16
C VAL A 55 -6.89 -15.17 -6.37
N GLU A 56 -8.04 -14.66 -5.91
CA GLU A 56 -9.02 -15.46 -5.18
C GLU A 56 -9.55 -16.63 -6.03
N LYS A 57 -9.82 -16.41 -7.32
CA LYS A 57 -10.18 -17.50 -8.25
C LYS A 57 -9.06 -18.53 -8.41
N ALA A 58 -7.83 -18.09 -8.61
CA ALA A 58 -6.68 -18.98 -8.75
C ALA A 58 -6.45 -19.83 -7.49
N ILE A 59 -6.61 -19.23 -6.31
CA ILE A 59 -6.52 -19.95 -5.02
C ILE A 59 -7.67 -20.94 -4.86
N GLU A 60 -8.90 -20.56 -5.23
CA GLU A 60 -10.06 -21.46 -5.19
C GLU A 60 -9.83 -22.71 -6.05
N ASP A 61 -9.34 -22.51 -7.29
CA ASP A 61 -9.04 -23.61 -8.21
C ASP A 61 -7.87 -24.48 -7.72
N ALA A 62 -6.81 -23.85 -7.20
CA ALA A 62 -5.69 -24.56 -6.60
C ALA A 62 -6.13 -25.40 -5.39
N ASN A 63 -6.99 -24.86 -4.53
CA ASN A 63 -7.53 -25.58 -3.37
C ASN A 63 -8.45 -26.73 -3.77
N LYS A 64 -9.29 -26.57 -4.80
CA LYS A 64 -10.10 -27.67 -5.34
C LYS A 64 -9.21 -28.82 -5.82
N ASN A 65 -8.17 -28.50 -6.59
CA ASN A 65 -7.20 -29.48 -7.07
C ASN A 65 -6.44 -30.15 -5.92
N PHE A 66 -6.07 -29.37 -4.89
CA PHE A 66 -5.42 -29.89 -3.71
C PHE A 66 -6.31 -30.85 -2.91
N VAL A 67 -7.59 -30.53 -2.72
CA VAL A 67 -8.55 -31.41 -2.04
C VAL A 67 -8.75 -32.72 -2.81
N LEU A 68 -8.84 -32.66 -4.14
CA LEU A 68 -8.90 -33.85 -4.99
C LEU A 68 -7.64 -34.70 -4.87
N ALA A 69 -6.45 -34.11 -4.93
CA ALA A 69 -5.19 -34.83 -4.76
C ALA A 69 -5.05 -35.43 -3.34
N ARG A 70 -5.51 -34.71 -2.31
CA ARG A 70 -5.54 -35.22 -0.94
C ARG A 70 -6.49 -36.40 -0.76
N SER A 71 -7.60 -36.44 -1.49
CA SER A 71 -8.53 -37.58 -1.42
C SER A 71 -7.96 -38.87 -2.03
N THR A 72 -6.95 -38.77 -2.90
CA THR A 72 -6.32 -39.93 -3.54
C THR A 72 -5.00 -40.35 -2.90
N MET A 73 -4.35 -39.48 -2.12
CA MET A 73 -3.06 -39.74 -1.48
C MET A 73 -3.20 -40.03 0.03
N PRO A 74 -2.38 -40.93 0.61
CA PRO A 74 -2.29 -41.08 2.07
C PRO A 74 -1.76 -39.81 2.74
N ASP A 75 -2.34 -39.41 3.88
CA ASP A 75 -1.97 -38.17 4.59
C ASP A 75 -0.46 -38.09 4.94
N GLU A 76 0.16 -39.21 5.29
CA GLU A 76 1.59 -39.31 5.65
C GLU A 76 2.53 -38.86 4.51
N VAL A 77 2.15 -39.10 3.26
CA VAL A 77 2.97 -38.73 2.08
C VAL A 77 2.92 -37.22 1.84
N ILE A 78 1.78 -36.59 2.13
CA ILE A 78 1.58 -35.15 1.98
C ILE A 78 2.39 -34.39 3.04
N ASP A 79 2.35 -34.85 4.29
CA ASP A 79 3.10 -34.22 5.38
C ASP A 79 4.61 -34.24 5.12
N VAL A 80 5.14 -35.36 4.62
CA VAL A 80 6.56 -35.47 4.25
C VAL A 80 6.91 -34.57 3.07
N ALA A 81 6.04 -34.45 2.06
CA ALA A 81 6.27 -33.59 0.91
C ALA A 81 6.29 -32.08 1.26
N LEU A 82 5.52 -31.67 2.28
CA LEU A 82 5.47 -30.27 2.75
C LEU A 82 6.65 -29.91 3.67
N MET A 83 7.28 -30.88 4.32
CA MET A 83 8.41 -30.63 5.24
C MET A 83 9.69 -30.15 4.55
N ALA A 84 9.88 -30.44 3.25
CA ALA A 84 11.11 -30.11 2.53
C ALA A 84 10.81 -29.35 1.22
N PRO A 85 10.58 -28.03 1.27
CA PRO A 85 10.41 -27.23 0.05
C PRO A 85 11.72 -27.21 -0.75
N ARG A 86 11.66 -27.54 -2.05
CA ARG A 86 12.83 -27.47 -2.96
C ARG A 86 13.26 -26.05 -3.28
N GLN A 87 12.36 -25.08 -3.16
CA GLN A 87 12.57 -23.69 -3.54
C GLN A 87 12.22 -22.76 -2.38
N GLU A 88 13.17 -21.92 -1.98
CA GLU A 88 12.95 -20.85 -1.01
C GLU A 88 12.63 -19.55 -1.76
N VAL A 89 11.63 -18.81 -1.27
CA VAL A 89 11.23 -17.50 -1.77
C VAL A 89 11.57 -16.45 -0.72
N TYR A 90 12.37 -15.47 -1.11
CA TYR A 90 12.75 -14.32 -0.30
C TYR A 90 11.94 -13.11 -0.75
N LEU A 91 11.49 -12.30 0.20
CA LEU A 91 10.80 -11.04 -0.06
C LEU A 91 11.72 -9.89 0.32
N GLU A 92 12.10 -9.07 -0.66
CA GLU A 92 12.82 -7.81 -0.45
C GLU A 92 11.81 -6.66 -0.40
N THR A 93 11.98 -5.75 0.55
CA THR A 93 11.11 -4.58 0.72
C THR A 93 11.89 -3.32 0.38
N HIS A 94 11.34 -2.53 -0.53
CA HIS A 94 11.82 -1.21 -0.90
C HIS A 94 10.80 -0.15 -0.49
N GLU A 95 11.23 1.11 -0.40
CA GLU A 95 10.35 2.23 -0.13
C GLU A 95 10.30 3.18 -1.31
N LYS A 96 9.10 3.55 -1.71
CA LYS A 96 8.85 4.54 -2.75
C LYS A 96 8.14 5.75 -2.18
N ASN A 97 8.68 6.93 -2.48
CA ASN A 97 8.07 8.17 -2.06
C ASN A 97 7.10 8.70 -3.13
N VAL A 98 5.82 8.80 -2.79
CA VAL A 98 4.79 9.45 -3.60
C VAL A 98 4.26 10.66 -2.84
N MET A 99 4.69 11.85 -3.24
CA MET A 99 4.27 13.11 -2.65
C MET A 99 4.43 13.15 -1.11
N SER A 100 5.60 12.81 -0.60
CA SER A 100 5.90 12.73 0.85
C SER A 100 5.12 11.65 1.61
N VAL A 101 4.57 10.66 0.91
CA VAL A 101 4.05 9.42 1.50
C VAL A 101 5.01 8.31 1.10
N GLU A 102 5.56 7.62 2.09
CA GLU A 102 6.41 6.45 1.89
C GLU A 102 5.53 5.21 1.74
N ILE A 103 5.71 4.48 0.65
CA ILE A 103 4.92 3.31 0.27
C ILE A 103 5.89 2.12 0.13
N PRO A 104 5.64 0.98 0.80
CA PRO A 104 6.46 -0.20 0.63
C PRO A 104 6.18 -0.83 -0.74
N GLU A 105 7.24 -1.15 -1.49
CA GLU A 105 7.22 -1.99 -2.68
C GLU A 105 7.89 -3.33 -2.34
N PHE A 106 7.27 -4.43 -2.74
CA PHE A 106 7.77 -5.78 -2.45
C PHE A 106 8.28 -6.41 -3.75
N GLU A 107 9.53 -6.89 -3.72
CA GLU A 107 10.11 -7.70 -4.78
C GLU A 107 10.37 -9.11 -4.25
N TYR A 108 10.05 -10.14 -5.04
CA TYR A 108 10.34 -11.52 -4.66
C TYR A 108 11.60 -12.00 -5.38
N ARG A 109 12.45 -12.72 -4.66
CA ARG A 109 13.62 -13.42 -5.20
C ARG A 109 13.56 -14.88 -4.85
N THR A 110 13.78 -15.74 -5.84
CA THR A 110 13.88 -17.17 -5.64
C THR A 110 15.35 -17.59 -5.51
N LYS A 111 15.63 -18.61 -4.69
CA LYS A 111 16.99 -19.15 -4.48
C LYS A 111 17.62 -19.70 -5.77
N THR A 112 16.80 -20.19 -6.70
CA THR A 112 17.20 -20.67 -8.02
C THR A 112 16.50 -19.83 -9.09
N PRO A 113 17.17 -19.34 -10.15
CA PRO A 113 16.56 -18.52 -11.19
C PRO A 113 15.58 -19.24 -12.13
N ASP A 114 15.25 -20.51 -11.88
CA ASP A 114 14.37 -21.30 -12.76
C ASP A 114 12.89 -21.06 -12.44
N GLU A 115 12.11 -20.72 -13.47
CA GLU A 115 10.66 -20.47 -13.39
C GLU A 115 9.79 -21.74 -13.49
N ASN A 116 10.36 -22.96 -13.37
CA ASN A 116 9.60 -24.21 -13.40
C ASN A 116 10.07 -25.28 -12.41
#